data_AF-A0A951WHL5-F1
#
_entry.id   AF-A0A951WHL5-F1
#
_cell.length_a   1.000
_cell.length_b   1.000
_cell.length_c   1.000
_cell.angle_alpha   90.00
_cell.angle_beta   90.00
_cell.angle_gamma   90.00
#
_symmetry.space_group_name_H-M   'P 1'
#
loop_
_entity.id
_entity.type
_entity.pdbx_description
1 polymer ?
#
loop_
_entity_poly.entity_id
_entity_poly.type
_entity_poly.pdbx_seq_one_letter_code
_entity_poly.pdbx_strand_id
1 'polypeptide(L)'
;MTDRIIKIENPLSDLISDEIYELLSSHNLIDEKAVRDYQIRKKFKQLRAGKVSAGDAIDTIREEYPYLQFDTIRKIVYQISK
;
A
#
# COMPACT_ATOMS: atom_id res chain seq x y z
N MET A 1 25.77 -11.46 -19.58
CA MET A 1 24.39 -10.99 -19.45
C MET A 1 24.05 -11.11 -17.98
N THR A 2 24.15 -10.04 -17.21
CA THR A 2 23.82 -10.05 -15.78
C THR A 2 22.32 -9.88 -15.66
N ASP A 3 21.63 -10.98 -15.35
CA ASP A 3 20.23 -10.94 -14.94
C ASP A 3 20.13 -10.02 -13.72
N ARG A 4 19.50 -8.86 -13.90
CA ARG A 4 19.06 -8.06 -12.76
C ARG A 4 17.99 -8.87 -12.07
N ILE A 5 18.32 -9.46 -10.93
CA ILE A 5 17.33 -9.96 -9.99
C ILE A 5 16.51 -8.72 -9.59
N ILE A 6 15.32 -8.57 -10.18
CA ILE A 6 14.34 -7.59 -9.73
C ILE A 6 13.91 -8.11 -8.37
N LYS A 7 14.46 -7.54 -7.31
CA LYS A 7 14.06 -7.87 -5.94
C LYS A 7 12.62 -7.38 -5.79
N ILE A 8 11.68 -8.31 -5.68
CA ILE A 8 10.29 -7.98 -5.42
C ILE A 8 10.27 -7.41 -4.00
N GLU A 9 9.97 -6.12 -3.87
CA GLU A 9 9.80 -5.52 -2.55
C GLU A 9 8.53 -6.07 -1.91
N ASN A 10 8.67 -6.74 -0.76
CA ASN A 10 7.54 -7.25 0.00
C ASN A 10 6.71 -6.09 0.58
N PRO A 11 5.49 -5.85 0.04
CA PRO A 11 4.64 -4.74 0.44
C PRO A 11 4.05 -4.90 1.85
N LEU A 12 4.21 -6.10 2.44
CA LEU A 12 3.73 -6.50 3.76
C LEU A 12 4.90 -6.86 4.71
N SER A 13 6.10 -6.34 4.45
CA SER A 13 7.33 -6.64 5.21
C SER A 13 7.27 -6.29 6.71
N ASP A 14 6.31 -5.46 7.13
CA ASP A 14 6.02 -5.17 8.53
C ASP A 14 5.06 -6.16 9.20
N LEU A 15 4.48 -7.09 8.43
CA LEU A 15 3.55 -8.12 8.90
C LEU A 15 4.11 -9.54 8.72
N ILE A 16 4.78 -9.80 7.59
CA ILE A 16 5.27 -11.13 7.21
C ILE A 16 6.66 -11.02 6.56
N SER A 17 7.47 -12.07 6.71
CA SER A 17 8.78 -12.15 6.05
C SER A 17 8.65 -12.27 4.52
N ASP A 18 9.72 -11.95 3.81
CA ASP A 18 9.80 -12.06 2.34
C ASP A 18 9.51 -13.50 1.88
N GLU A 19 10.05 -14.50 2.59
CA GLU A 19 9.79 -15.91 2.31
C GLU A 19 8.29 -16.27 2.38
N ILE A 20 7.58 -15.77 3.40
CA ILE A 20 6.15 -16.03 3.55
C ILE A 20 5.34 -15.28 2.49
N TYR A 21 5.73 -14.05 2.16
CA TYR A 21 5.10 -13.28 1.09
C TYR A 21 5.25 -13.99 -0.27
N GLU A 22 6.46 -14.44 -0.61
CA GLU A 22 6.74 -15.18 -1.83
C GLU A 22 5.93 -16.48 -1.91
N LEU A 23 5.87 -17.25 -0.81
CA LEU A 23 5.08 -18.47 -0.73
C LEU A 23 3.60 -18.19 -1.02
N LEU A 24 2.98 -17.26 -0.28
CA LEU A 24 1.56 -16.93 -0.45
C LEU A 24 1.26 -16.36 -1.84
N SER A 25 2.16 -15.53 -2.37
CA SER A 25 2.04 -14.95 -3.72
C SER A 25 2.10 -16.03 -4.79
N SER A 26 3.01 -17.01 -4.67
CA SER A 26 3.14 -18.12 -5.63
C SER A 26 1.89 -19.01 -5.72
N HIS A 27 1.09 -19.03 -4.65
CA HIS A 27 -0.17 -19.76 -4.58
C HIS A 27 -1.41 -18.88 -4.85
N ASN A 28 -1.22 -17.62 -5.29
CA ASN A 28 -2.30 -16.67 -5.54
C ASN A 28 -3.23 -16.47 -4.32
N LEU A 29 -2.66 -16.51 -3.11
CA LEU A 29 -3.38 -16.34 -1.83
C LEU A 29 -3.38 -14.89 -1.33
N ILE A 30 -2.77 -13.96 -2.07
CA ILE A 30 -2.69 -12.54 -1.73
C ILE A 30 -3.69 -11.76 -2.58
N ASP A 31 -4.60 -11.04 -1.93
CA ASP A 31 -5.46 -10.06 -2.59
C ASP A 31 -4.69 -8.75 -2.82
N GLU A 32 -4.28 -8.51 -4.07
CA GLU A 32 -3.55 -7.31 -4.49
C GLU A 32 -4.27 -6.00 -4.13
N LYS A 33 -5.61 -5.99 -4.20
CA LYS A 33 -6.40 -4.82 -3.83
C LYS A 33 -6.30 -4.56 -2.34
N ALA A 34 -6.39 -5.61 -1.52
CA ALA A 34 -6.26 -5.49 -0.07
C ALA A 34 -4.85 -5.02 0.34
N VAL A 35 -3.81 -5.53 -0.34
CA VAL A 35 -2.42 -5.10 -0.14
C VAL A 35 -2.24 -3.62 -0.49
N ARG A 36 -2.73 -3.18 -1.65
CA ARG A 36 -2.70 -1.76 -2.03
C ARG A 36 -3.41 -0.90 -0.98
N ASP A 37 -4.61 -1.29 -0.56
CA ASP A 37 -5.40 -0.52 0.41
C ASP A 37 -4.67 -0.46 1.77
N TYR A 38 -3.93 -1.50 2.14
CA TYR A 38 -3.05 -1.50 3.31
C TYR A 38 -1.91 -0.48 3.18
N GLN A 39 -1.20 -0.47 2.05
CA GLN A 39 -0.12 0.48 1.79
C GLN A 39 -0.62 1.93 1.81
N ILE A 40 -1.77 2.21 1.19
CA ILE A 40 -2.43 3.52 1.23
C ILE A 40 -2.71 3.96 2.67
N ARG A 41 -3.29 3.07 3.50
CA ARG A 41 -3.52 3.36 4.92
C ARG A 41 -2.22 3.63 5.68
N LYS A 42 -1.17 2.84 5.43
CA LYS A 42 0.15 3.00 6.06
C LYS A 42 0.77 4.36 5.70
N LYS A 43 0.80 4.72 4.42
CA LYS A 43 1.32 6.00 3.94
C LYS A 43 0.53 7.18 4.49
N PHE A 44 -0.81 7.09 4.51
CA PHE A 44 -1.66 8.12 5.10
C PHE A 44 -1.34 8.34 6.58
N LYS A 45 -1.20 7.27 7.38
CA LYS A 45 -0.81 7.36 8.79
C LYS A 45 0.55 8.04 8.96
N GLN A 46 1.53 7.73 8.12
CA GLN A 46 2.86 8.36 8.15
C GLN A 46 2.78 9.87 7.85
N LEU A 47 2.06 10.27 6.80
CA LEU A 47 1.85 11.67 6.45
C LEU A 47 1.16 12.45 7.57
N ARG A 48 0.14 11.85 8.19
CA ARG A 48 -0.58 12.45 9.32
C ARG A 48 0.31 12.59 10.57
N ALA A 49 1.18 11.63 10.84
CA ALA A 49 2.18 11.75 11.91
C ALA A 49 3.17 12.89 11.64
N GLY A 50 3.49 13.16 10.36
CA GLY A 50 4.26 14.31 9.90
C GLY A 50 3.50 15.65 9.89
N LYS A 51 2.29 15.72 10.48
CA LYS A 51 1.42 16.90 10.53
C LYS A 51 0.91 17.42 9.17
N VAL A 52 1.01 16.62 8.10
CA VAL A 52 0.39 16.93 6.80
C VAL A 52 -1.14 16.94 6.96
N SER A 53 -1.83 17.90 6.35
CA SER A 53 -3.30 17.97 6.42
C SER A 53 -3.95 16.73 5.79
N ALA A 54 -5.20 16.41 6.15
CA ALA A 54 -5.85 15.21 5.60
C ALA A 54 -6.09 15.31 4.09
N GLY A 55 -6.47 16.50 3.60
CA GLY A 55 -6.63 16.76 2.17
C GLY A 55 -5.31 16.60 1.43
N ASP A 56 -4.27 17.30 1.87
CA ASP A 56 -2.94 17.24 1.23
C ASP A 56 -2.35 15.82 1.26
N ALA A 57 -2.59 15.07 2.35
CA ALA A 57 -2.14 13.68 2.43
C ALA A 57 -2.86 12.78 1.42
N ILE A 58 -4.16 12.99 1.18
CA ILE A 58 -4.92 12.26 0.17
C ILE A 58 -4.44 12.65 -1.24
N ASP A 59 -4.20 13.94 -1.49
CA ASP A 59 -3.67 14.40 -2.78
C ASP A 59 -2.27 13.85 -3.04
N THR A 60 -1.39 13.82 -2.02
CA THR A 60 -0.05 13.20 -2.12
C THR A 60 -0.15 11.72 -2.48
N ILE A 61 -1.04 10.96 -1.83
CA ILE A 61 -1.24 9.55 -2.14
C ILE A 61 -1.81 9.38 -3.56
N ARG A 62 -2.65 10.31 -4.03
CA ARG A 62 -3.19 10.27 -5.39
C ARG A 62 -2.10 10.44 -6.45
N GLU A 63 -1.01 11.14 -6.17
CA GLU A 63 0.14 11.21 -7.07
C GLU A 63 0.79 9.83 -7.29
N GLU A 64 0.83 9.00 -6.24
CA GLU A 64 1.33 7.61 -6.32
C GLU A 64 0.33 6.64 -6.95
N TYR A 65 -0.98 6.92 -6.81
CA TYR A 65 -2.07 6.10 -7.35
C TYR A 65 -3.01 6.94 -8.24
N PRO A 66 -2.55 7.43 -9.41
CA PRO A 66 -3.28 8.41 -10.23
C PRO A 66 -4.60 7.87 -10.80
N TYR A 67 -4.77 6.55 -10.83
CA TYR A 67 -6.00 5.89 -11.26
C TYR A 67 -7.09 5.89 -10.19
N LEU A 68 -6.77 6.22 -8.93
CA LEU A 68 -7.74 6.34 -7.85
C LEU A 68 -8.26 7.78 -7.74
N GLN A 69 -9.58 7.91 -7.60
CA GLN A 69 -10.21 9.19 -7.32
C GLN A 69 -9.96 9.62 -5.87
N PHE A 70 -9.97 10.93 -5.61
CA PHE A 70 -9.81 11.49 -4.25
C PHE A 70 -10.78 10.83 -3.26
N ASP A 71 -12.06 10.70 -3.62
CA ASP A 71 -13.07 10.08 -2.77
C ASP A 71 -12.81 8.58 -2.52
N THR A 72 -12.21 7.88 -3.49
CA THR A 72 -11.81 6.49 -3.35
C THR A 72 -10.69 6.34 -2.32
N ILE A 73 -9.65 7.18 -2.40
CA ILE A 73 -8.56 7.18 -1.40
C ILE A 73 -9.12 7.56 -0.02
N ARG A 74 -9.97 8.60 0.05
CA ARG A 74 -10.68 8.99 1.28
C ARG A 74 -11.41 7.81 1.91
N LYS A 75 -12.17 7.04 1.12
CA LYS A 75 -12.85 5.82 1.60
C LYS A 75 -11.86 4.78 2.12
N ILE A 76 -10.76 4.53 1.41
CA ILE A 76 -9.75 3.55 1.84
C ILE A 76 -9.12 3.93 3.18
N VAL A 77 -8.80 5.21 3.40
CA VAL A 77 -8.10 5.67 4.61
C VAL A 77 -9.02 5.85 5.82
N TYR A 78 -10.33 6.07 5.59
CA TYR A 78 -11.32 6.26 6.65
C TYR A 78 -12.25 5.06 6.88
N GLN A 79 -12.32 4.09 5.96
CA GLN A 79 -12.97 2.81 6.25
C GLN A 79 -12.14 2.07 7.29
N ILE A 80 -12.52 2.30 8.55
CA ILE A 80 -12.20 1.42 9.65
C ILE A 80 -12.90 0.10 9.31
N SER A 81 -12.11 -0.91 8.94
CA SER A 81 -12.58 -2.28 8.78
C SER A 81 -13.49 -2.61 9.97
N LYS A 82 -14.76 -2.94 9.68
CA LYS A 82 -15.64 -3.54 10.67
C LYS A 82 -15.12 -4.92 11.08
#